data_AF-A0A0M9ZK44-F1
#
_entry.id   AF-A0A0M9ZK44-F1
#
_cell.length_a   1.000
_cell.length_b   1.000
_cell.length_c   1.000
_cell.angle_alpha   90.00
_cell.angle_beta   90.00
_cell.angle_gamma   90.00
#
_symmetry.space_group_name_H-M   'P 1'
#
loop_
_entity.id
_entity.type
_entity.pdbx_description
1 polymer ?
#
loop_
_entity_poly.entity_id
_entity_poly.type
_entity_poly.pdbx_seq_one_letter_code
_entity_poly.pdbx_strand_id
1 'polypeptide(L)'
;MIMSMSALHERSALSQLAPDERLLGYGSVVPAKSAKGISVNIGGALANQLVGAVGAQSGGADSIAAGMPRSSGALLLRVTDQRVGLVKPLDGTPVWEVPRTWVTRVERRPRTQLMARFRLHYADGSWLAFLTMRRRTLEQFRSLIG
;
A
#
# COMPACT_ATOMS: atom_id res chain seq x y z
N MET A 1 -3.87 -14.21 25.43
CA MET A 1 -4.43 -12.86 25.15
C MET A 1 -4.59 -12.75 23.63
N ILE A 2 -5.82 -12.72 23.10
CA ILE A 2 -6.08 -12.61 21.65
C ILE A 2 -6.07 -11.12 21.31
N MET A 3 -5.01 -10.66 20.64
CA MET A 3 -4.91 -9.27 20.18
C MET A 3 -5.81 -9.09 18.96
N SER A 4 -6.59 -8.01 18.92
CA SER A 4 -7.42 -7.71 17.75
C SER A 4 -6.53 -7.41 16.54
N MET A 5 -7.01 -7.74 15.33
CA MET A 5 -6.28 -7.46 14.08
C MET A 5 -5.95 -5.96 13.92
N SER A 6 -6.80 -5.08 14.47
CA SER A 6 -6.56 -3.63 14.46
C SER A 6 -5.37 -3.24 15.32
N ALA A 7 -5.28 -3.78 16.54
CA ALA A 7 -4.18 -3.52 17.47
C ALA A 7 -2.86 -4.12 16.97
N LEU A 8 -2.91 -5.27 16.29
CA LEU A 8 -1.74 -5.83 15.61
C LEU A 8 -1.21 -4.91 14.51
N HIS A 9 -2.10 -4.42 13.64
CA HIS A 9 -1.67 -3.51 12.57
C HIS A 9 -1.14 -2.17 13.08
N GLU A 10 -1.71 -1.63 14.15
CA GLU A 10 -1.22 -0.41 14.79
C GLU A 10 0.20 -0.61 15.33
N ARG A 11 0.42 -1.70 16.07
CA ARG A 11 1.73 -2.08 16.58
C ARG A 11 2.75 -2.27 15.46
N SER A 12 2.36 -2.95 14.39
CA SER A 12 3.22 -3.15 13.22
C SER A 12 3.55 -1.83 12.51
N ALA A 13 2.60 -0.90 12.41
CA ALA A 13 2.87 0.40 11.81
C ALA A 13 3.86 1.25 12.63
N LEU A 14 3.84 1.12 13.96
CA LEU A 14 4.75 1.81 14.89
C LEU A 14 6.12 1.11 15.05
N SER A 15 6.26 -0.11 14.56
CA SER A 15 7.49 -0.90 14.67
C SER A 15 8.59 -0.34 13.75
N GLN A 16 9.85 -0.36 14.20
CA GLN A 16 11.02 0.01 13.36
C GLN A 16 10.95 1.46 12.79
N LEU A 17 10.30 2.36 13.52
CA LEU A 17 10.40 3.80 13.30
C LEU A 17 11.74 4.30 13.84
N ALA A 18 12.32 5.32 13.20
CA ALA A 18 13.45 6.04 13.78
C ALA A 18 13.00 6.81 15.04
N PRO A 19 13.90 7.14 15.98
CA PRO A 19 13.55 7.79 17.25
C PRO A 19 12.70 9.05 17.13
N ASP A 20 12.93 9.86 16.08
CA ASP A 20 12.22 11.12 15.82
C ASP A 20 11.17 11.01 14.70
N GLU A 21 10.85 9.79 14.26
CA GLU A 21 9.90 9.57 13.18
C GLU A 21 8.49 9.34 13.71
N ARG A 22 7.54 10.10 13.18
CA ARG A 22 6.15 10.06 13.62
C ARG A 22 5.27 9.36 12.60
N LEU A 23 4.54 8.34 13.05
CA LEU A 23 3.47 7.74 12.27
C LEU A 23 2.34 8.76 12.05
N LEU A 24 2.01 9.02 10.77
CA LEU A 24 0.90 9.89 10.39
C LEU A 24 -0.36 9.10 10.02
N GLY A 25 -0.18 7.91 9.46
CA GLY A 25 -1.29 7.02 9.14
C GLY A 25 -0.84 5.69 8.57
N TYR A 26 -1.75 4.72 8.58
CA TYR A 26 -1.51 3.40 8.00
C TYR A 26 -2.81 2.77 7.50
N GLY A 27 -2.68 1.77 6.63
CA GLY A 27 -3.83 1.03 6.15
C GLY A 27 -3.45 -0.21 5.36
N SER A 28 -4.32 -1.22 5.42
CA SER A 28 -4.12 -2.46 4.66
C SER A 28 -4.33 -2.25 3.17
N VAL A 29 -3.34 -2.65 2.39
CA VAL A 29 -3.32 -2.54 0.93
C VAL A 29 -2.80 -3.82 0.29
N VAL A 30 -3.22 -4.05 -0.94
CA VAL A 30 -2.64 -5.05 -1.82
C VAL A 30 -2.01 -4.32 -3.01
N PRO A 31 -0.70 -4.47 -3.26
CA PRO A 31 -0.08 -3.94 -4.46
C PRO A 31 -0.63 -4.67 -5.69
N ALA A 32 -1.05 -3.93 -6.72
CA ALA A 32 -1.62 -4.51 -7.93
C ALA A 32 -0.62 -5.42 -8.68
N LYS A 33 0.69 -5.10 -8.61
CA LYS A 33 1.80 -5.90 -9.17
C LYS A 33 1.89 -7.30 -8.55
N SER A 34 1.31 -7.46 -7.36
CA SER A 34 1.35 -8.64 -6.50
C SER A 34 0.00 -9.32 -6.31
N ALA A 35 -1.04 -8.90 -7.05
CA ALA A 35 -2.39 -9.40 -6.88
C ALA A 35 -2.65 -10.83 -7.43
N LYS A 36 -1.63 -11.54 -7.93
CA LYS A 36 -1.75 -12.96 -8.28
C LYS A 36 -1.85 -13.81 -6.99
N GLY A 37 -2.97 -14.51 -6.80
CA GLY A 37 -3.10 -15.53 -5.76
C GLY A 37 -3.84 -15.12 -4.48
N ILE A 38 -4.54 -13.99 -4.45
CA ILE A 38 -5.49 -13.68 -3.36
C ILE A 38 -6.81 -14.42 -3.62
N SER A 39 -6.75 -15.75 -3.64
CA SER A 39 -7.93 -16.62 -3.84
C SER A 39 -8.25 -17.50 -2.63
N VAL A 40 -7.44 -17.50 -1.58
CA VAL A 40 -7.55 -18.54 -0.53
C VAL A 40 -8.07 -18.03 0.83
N ASN A 41 -8.02 -16.73 1.15
CA ASN A 41 -8.36 -16.28 2.53
C ASN A 41 -9.19 -14.99 2.66
N ILE A 42 -9.71 -14.43 1.57
CA ILE A 42 -10.72 -13.36 1.62
C ILE A 42 -11.96 -13.95 0.96
N GLY A 43 -12.91 -14.38 1.80
CA GLY A 43 -13.98 -15.29 1.47
C GLY A 43 -14.67 -15.08 0.12
N GLY A 44 -14.90 -16.20 -0.58
CA GLY A 44 -16.00 -16.38 -1.53
C GLY A 44 -15.84 -15.72 -2.89
N ALA A 45 -15.17 -16.42 -3.82
CA ALA A 45 -15.59 -16.64 -5.22
C ALA A 45 -16.12 -15.47 -6.10
N LEU A 46 -15.86 -14.18 -5.81
CA LEU A 46 -16.55 -13.08 -6.51
C LEU A 46 -15.68 -11.85 -6.82
N ALA A 47 -14.50 -12.07 -7.38
CA ALA A 47 -13.80 -11.04 -8.16
C ALA A 47 -13.01 -11.68 -9.30
N ASN A 48 -13.77 -12.19 -10.28
CA ASN A 48 -13.29 -12.56 -11.59
C ASN A 48 -12.21 -11.57 -12.05
N GLN A 49 -10.98 -12.04 -12.28
CA GLN A 49 -9.93 -11.29 -12.96
C GLN A 49 -9.67 -9.88 -12.39
N LEU A 50 -8.91 -9.80 -11.30
CA LEU A 50 -8.11 -8.60 -11.00
C LEU A 50 -7.23 -8.32 -12.22
N VAL A 51 -7.74 -7.43 -13.08
CA VAL A 51 -7.16 -6.86 -14.30
C VAL A 51 -5.64 -6.91 -14.23
N GLY A 52 -5.05 -7.63 -15.20
CA GLY A 52 -3.67 -8.11 -15.19
C GLY A 52 -2.61 -7.05 -14.96
N ALA A 53 -1.35 -7.49 -14.89
CA ALA A 53 -0.16 -6.66 -14.65
C ALA A 53 -0.10 -5.34 -15.45
N VAL A 54 -0.85 -5.23 -16.55
CA VAL A 54 -1.12 -3.99 -17.29
C VAL A 54 -1.73 -2.91 -16.39
N GLY A 55 -0.91 -1.92 -16.09
CA GLY A 55 -1.28 -0.78 -15.24
C GLY A 55 -1.17 -1.04 -13.73
N ALA A 56 -0.44 -2.06 -13.32
CA ALA A 56 -0.02 -2.24 -11.93
C ALA A 56 1.04 -1.20 -11.51
N GLN A 57 1.88 -0.78 -12.46
CA GLN A 57 2.87 0.26 -12.31
C GLN A 57 3.08 1.01 -13.63
N SER A 58 3.77 2.14 -13.57
CA SER A 58 4.38 2.83 -14.71
C SER A 58 5.76 3.31 -14.31
N GLY A 59 6.69 3.38 -15.26
CA GLY A 59 8.08 3.77 -15.04
C GLY A 59 9.05 2.79 -15.72
N GLY A 60 10.24 3.29 -16.06
CA GLY A 60 11.34 2.49 -16.60
C GLY A 60 12.01 1.61 -15.54
N ALA A 61 13.01 0.82 -15.95
CA ALA A 61 13.74 -0.11 -15.05
C ALA A 61 14.40 0.60 -13.85
N ASP A 62 14.79 1.87 -14.01
CA ASP A 62 15.45 2.68 -12.98
C ASP A 62 14.48 3.57 -12.19
N SER A 63 13.17 3.38 -12.37
CA SER A 63 12.17 4.17 -11.66
C SER A 63 12.00 3.76 -10.20
N ILE A 64 11.53 4.68 -9.38
CA ILE A 64 11.13 4.44 -7.99
C ILE A 64 10.12 3.29 -7.94
N ALA A 65 9.10 3.31 -8.80
CA ALA A 65 8.12 2.22 -8.89
C ALA A 65 8.73 0.85 -9.23
N ALA A 66 9.78 0.81 -10.07
CA ALA A 66 10.46 -0.44 -10.43
C ALA A 66 11.19 -1.07 -9.25
N GLY A 67 11.69 -0.25 -8.31
CA GLY A 67 12.35 -0.70 -7.08
C GLY A 67 11.45 -1.47 -6.12
N MET A 68 10.11 -1.43 -6.29
CA MET A 68 9.21 -2.22 -5.45
C MET A 68 9.35 -3.74 -5.77
N PRO A 69 9.75 -4.56 -4.78
CA PRO A 69 9.89 -6.00 -4.94
C PRO A 69 8.53 -6.65 -5.15
N ARG A 70 8.53 -7.86 -5.73
CA ARG A 70 7.32 -8.70 -5.75
C ARG A 70 7.01 -9.13 -4.31
N SER A 71 5.81 -8.81 -3.84
CA SER A 71 5.28 -9.32 -2.57
C SER A 71 4.09 -10.25 -2.80
N SER A 72 3.62 -10.93 -1.75
CA SER A 72 2.41 -11.74 -1.77
C SER A 72 1.45 -11.30 -0.66
N GLY A 73 0.16 -11.21 -0.97
CA GLY A 73 -0.89 -10.91 0.00
C GLY A 73 -1.01 -9.43 0.37
N ALA A 74 -1.76 -9.18 1.45
CA ALA A 74 -1.99 -7.83 1.96
C ALA A 74 -0.80 -7.37 2.82
N LEU A 75 -0.42 -6.11 2.63
CA LEU A 75 0.60 -5.40 3.40
C LEU A 75 -0.03 -4.20 4.11
N LEU A 76 0.73 -3.54 4.98
CA LEU A 76 0.35 -2.25 5.52
C LEU A 76 1.10 -1.16 4.76
N LEU A 77 0.35 -0.26 4.10
CA LEU A 77 0.93 1.00 3.67
C LEU A 77 1.04 1.88 4.91
N ARG A 78 2.27 2.25 5.25
CA ARG A 78 2.65 3.14 6.33
C ARG A 78 3.04 4.50 5.77
N VAL A 79 2.54 5.55 6.39
CA VAL A 79 2.90 6.95 6.10
C VAL A 79 3.40 7.56 7.39
N THR A 80 4.66 7.98 7.38
CA THR A 80 5.28 8.74 8.47
C THR A 80 5.55 10.16 7.98
N ASP A 81 6.07 11.02 8.85
CA ASP A 81 6.57 12.34 8.46
C ASP A 81 7.80 12.27 7.54
N GLN A 82 8.55 11.16 7.57
CA GLN A 82 9.80 10.98 6.80
C GLN A 82 9.69 10.01 5.62
N ARG A 83 8.80 9.01 5.69
CA ARG A 83 8.75 7.87 4.76
C ARG A 83 7.32 7.49 4.37
N VAL A 84 7.21 6.88 3.19
CA VAL A 84 6.00 6.19 2.75
C VAL A 84 6.41 4.82 2.23
N GLY A 85 5.73 3.77 2.67
CA GLY A 85 6.09 2.43 2.21
C GLY A 85 5.25 1.30 2.76
N LEU A 86 5.61 0.10 2.32
CA LEU A 86 4.93 -1.14 2.64
C LEU A 86 5.70 -1.87 3.74
N VAL A 87 4.99 -2.25 4.79
CA VAL A 87 5.50 -3.08 5.87
C VAL A 87 4.67 -4.35 6.01
N LYS A 88 5.28 -5.41 6.55
CA LYS A 88 4.57 -6.64 6.88
C LYS A 88 3.54 -6.37 8.00
N PRO A 89 2.33 -6.91 7.89
CA PRO A 89 1.26 -6.62 8.85
C PRO A 89 1.48 -7.23 10.25
N LEU A 90 2.34 -8.24 10.37
CA LEU A 90 2.54 -8.99 11.62
C LEU A 90 3.60 -8.37 12.55
N ASP A 91 4.67 -7.83 11.99
CA ASP A 91 5.86 -7.39 12.73
C ASP A 91 6.34 -5.98 12.34
N GLY A 92 5.75 -5.38 11.30
CA GLY A 92 6.15 -4.08 10.78
C GLY A 92 7.47 -4.10 10.01
N THR A 93 7.99 -5.28 9.65
CA THR A 93 9.23 -5.38 8.86
C THR A 93 9.05 -4.67 7.52
N PRO A 94 9.91 -3.69 7.19
CA PRO A 94 9.88 -3.00 5.90
C PRO A 94 10.01 -3.99 4.75
N VAL A 95 9.08 -3.91 3.80
CA VAL A 95 9.16 -4.61 2.51
C VAL A 95 9.75 -3.68 1.47
N TRP A 96 9.29 -2.42 1.46
CA TRP A 96 9.77 -1.39 0.56
C TRP A 96 9.32 -0.03 1.04
N GLU A 97 10.25 0.91 1.20
CA GLU A 97 9.94 2.27 1.66
C GLU A 97 10.73 3.28 0.85
N VAL A 98 10.15 4.46 0.68
CA VAL A 98 10.78 5.61 0.03
C VAL A 98 10.67 6.83 0.93
N PRO A 99 11.55 7.84 0.79
CA PRO A 99 11.35 9.14 1.40
C PRO A 99 9.97 9.70 1.08
N ARG A 100 9.28 10.26 2.07
CA ARG A 100 7.93 10.83 1.88
C ARG A 100 7.95 11.94 0.83
N THR A 101 9.03 12.71 0.75
CA THR A 101 9.25 13.76 -0.25
C THR A 101 9.26 13.25 -1.69
N TRP A 102 9.47 11.94 -1.90
CA TRP A 102 9.42 11.34 -3.23
C TRP A 102 8.01 11.00 -3.68
N VAL A 103 7.02 10.96 -2.77
CA VAL A 103 5.63 10.68 -3.12
C VAL A 103 4.90 11.99 -3.37
N THR A 104 4.46 12.20 -4.60
CA THR A 104 3.92 13.48 -5.06
C THR A 104 2.41 13.57 -4.93
N ARG A 105 1.70 12.44 -5.08
CA ARG A 105 0.23 12.45 -5.10
C ARG A 105 -0.37 11.06 -4.87
N VAL A 106 -1.57 11.05 -4.30
CA VAL A 106 -2.46 9.89 -4.29
C VAL A 106 -3.61 10.09 -5.30
N GLU A 107 -3.59 9.35 -6.40
CA GLU A 107 -4.66 9.40 -7.41
C GLU A 107 -5.69 8.29 -7.16
N ARG A 108 -6.94 8.68 -6.91
CA ARG A 108 -8.07 7.74 -6.88
C ARG A 108 -8.48 7.36 -8.30
N ARG A 109 -8.68 6.06 -8.55
CA ARG A 109 -9.26 5.58 -9.80
C ARG A 109 -10.77 5.31 -9.66
N PRO A 110 -11.61 5.76 -10.62
CA PRO A 110 -13.05 5.47 -10.63
C PRO A 110 -13.31 3.95 -10.72
N ARG A 111 -14.44 3.51 -10.15
CA ARG A 111 -14.75 2.11 -9.81
C ARG A 111 -15.29 1.29 -10.98
N THR A 112 -14.94 0.00 -10.97
CA THR A 112 -15.75 -1.11 -11.50
C THR A 112 -15.79 -2.35 -10.58
N GLN A 113 -15.14 -2.34 -9.39
CA GLN A 113 -14.93 -3.53 -8.54
C GLN A 113 -15.10 -3.25 -7.02
N LEU A 114 -15.23 -4.33 -6.23
CA LEU A 114 -15.44 -4.35 -4.76
C LEU A 114 -14.36 -3.61 -3.94
N MET A 115 -13.12 -3.52 -4.45
CA MET A 115 -11.99 -2.84 -3.78
C MET A 115 -11.77 -1.43 -4.33
N ALA A 116 -11.36 -0.50 -3.47
CA ALA A 116 -10.92 0.82 -3.90
C ALA A 116 -9.50 0.73 -4.50
N ARG A 117 -9.34 1.13 -5.77
CA ARG A 117 -8.05 1.23 -6.44
C ARG A 117 -7.52 2.67 -6.40
N PHE A 118 -6.25 2.82 -6.08
CA PHE A 118 -5.56 4.10 -6.11
C PHE A 118 -4.13 3.93 -6.63
N ARG A 119 -3.50 5.04 -6.98
CA ARG A 119 -2.09 5.11 -7.39
C ARG A 119 -1.32 6.03 -6.46
N LEU A 120 -0.13 5.60 -6.06
CA LEU A 120 0.89 6.50 -5.54
C LEU A 120 1.77 6.94 -6.69
N HIS A 121 1.85 8.25 -6.91
CA HIS A 121 2.75 8.87 -7.89
C HIS A 121 4.03 9.30 -7.20
N TYR A 122 5.15 9.15 -7.91
CA TYR A 122 6.47 9.50 -7.42
C TYR A 122 7.07 10.67 -8.19
N ALA A 123 8.13 11.26 -7.62
CA ALA A 123 8.80 12.45 -8.16
C ALA A 123 9.43 12.23 -9.54
N ASP A 124 9.80 10.99 -9.88
CA ASP A 124 10.32 10.60 -11.19
C ASP A 124 9.23 10.37 -12.26
N GLY A 125 7.96 10.67 -11.93
CA GLY A 125 6.80 10.46 -12.81
C GLY A 125 6.32 9.00 -12.86
N SER A 126 6.98 8.08 -12.15
CA SER A 126 6.54 6.70 -12.01
C SER A 126 5.36 6.58 -11.03
N TRP A 127 4.64 5.47 -11.09
CA TRP A 127 3.54 5.23 -10.15
C TRP A 127 3.30 3.75 -9.87
N LEU A 128 2.75 3.46 -8.69
CA LEU A 128 2.31 2.12 -8.27
C LEU A 128 0.82 2.10 -7.94
N ALA A 129 0.10 1.09 -8.44
CA ALA A 129 -1.30 0.89 -8.12
C ALA A 129 -1.49 -0.04 -6.92
N PHE A 130 -2.45 0.31 -6.07
CA PHE A 130 -2.83 -0.41 -4.87
C PHE A 130 -4.33 -0.62 -4.81
N LEU A 131 -4.73 -1.66 -4.10
CA LEU A 131 -6.11 -1.99 -3.77
C LEU A 131 -6.29 -1.94 -2.26
N THR A 132 -7.40 -1.38 -1.80
CA THR A 132 -7.79 -1.43 -0.38
C THR A 132 -9.28 -1.70 -0.24
N MET A 133 -9.66 -2.41 0.83
CA MET A 133 -11.07 -2.67 1.14
C MET A 133 -11.77 -1.42 1.71
N ARG A 134 -11.03 -0.54 2.40
CA ARG A 134 -11.60 0.59 3.14
C ARG A 134 -11.45 1.88 2.36
N ARG A 135 -12.55 2.43 1.86
CA ARG A 135 -12.55 3.74 1.18
C ARG A 135 -11.97 4.86 2.03
N ARG A 136 -12.26 4.85 3.34
CA ARG A 136 -11.73 5.85 4.30
C ARG A 136 -10.20 5.87 4.36
N THR A 137 -9.56 4.72 4.18
CA THR A 137 -8.09 4.60 4.13
C THR A 137 -7.51 5.38 2.94
N LEU A 138 -8.19 5.38 1.78
CA LEU A 138 -7.76 6.18 0.64
C LEU A 138 -7.91 7.69 0.89
N GLU A 139 -9.03 8.11 1.48
CA GLU A 139 -9.26 9.52 1.82
C GLU A 139 -8.24 10.03 2.85
N GLN A 140 -7.87 9.18 3.82
CA GLN A 140 -6.78 9.45 4.75
C GLN A 140 -5.44 9.62 4.03
N PHE A 141 -5.05 8.70 3.14
CA PHE A 141 -3.78 8.82 2.42
C PHE A 141 -3.70 10.07 1.55
N ARG A 142 -4.79 10.46 0.89
CA ARG A 142 -4.86 11.73 0.16
C ARG A 142 -4.63 12.94 1.08
N SER A 143 -5.25 12.94 2.27
CA SER A 143 -5.04 14.01 3.25
C SER A 143 -3.58 14.10 3.73
N LEU A 144 -2.90 12.96 3.88
CA LEU A 144 -1.54 12.88 4.41
C LEU A 144 -0.43 13.13 3.37
N ILE A 145 -0.71 12.91 2.08
CA ILE A 145 0.31 12.97 1.01
C ILE A 145 0.05 14.13 0.04
N GLY A 146 -1.22 14.41 -0.29
CA GLY A 146 -1.63 15.34 -1.37
C GLY A 146 -2.54 14.66 -2.41
#